data_AF-A0A9D9GVY9-F1
#
_entry.id   AF-A0A9D9GVY9-F1
#
_cell.length_a   1.000
_cell.length_b   1.000
_cell.length_c   1.000
_cell.angle_alpha   90.00
_cell.angle_beta   90.00
_cell.angle_gamma   90.00
#
_symmetry.space_group_name_H-M   'P 1'
#
loop_
_entity.id
_entity.type
_entity.pdbx_description
1 polymer ?
#
loop_
_entity_poly.entity_id
_entity_poly.type
_entity_poly.pdbx_seq_one_letter_code
_entity_poly.pdbx_strand_id
1 'polypeptide(L)'
;MAKKNKDLTKSAKSVWSEFKAFISRGNILDMAVGVIIGGAFNAIVTAFTSILMSICTWGVPGGLSGLVTVLPPASASQRVPSDITVGGESLKQVYTAIEWVNLSQEADFNTTIAGMYTKHGASYYYNGAAIIDWGAFINAIIAFLIIALTLFVIVKVFKYMSVKREALKAKALEEYYQKHPEERPVPPEPEPAKPTQEELLTAILEELKKGNGDPTPKQ
;
A
#
# COMPACT_ATOMS: atom_id res chain seq x y z
N MET A 1 -25.52 -0.69 43.92
CA MET A 1 -25.02 -1.26 42.64
C MET A 1 -25.80 -0.80 41.40
N ALA A 2 -27.13 -0.61 41.44
CA ALA A 2 -27.95 -0.35 40.23
C ALA A 2 -27.81 1.04 39.57
N LYS A 3 -27.55 2.11 40.34
CA LYS A 3 -27.48 3.50 39.80
C LYS A 3 -26.27 3.72 38.87
N LYS A 4 -25.10 3.16 39.25
CA LYS A 4 -23.83 3.26 38.49
C LYS A 4 -23.91 2.65 37.09
N ASN A 5 -24.70 1.58 36.89
CA ASN A 5 -24.87 0.96 35.57
C ASN A 5 -25.71 1.81 34.61
N LYS A 6 -26.68 2.57 35.11
CA LYS A 6 -27.59 3.39 34.28
C LYS A 6 -26.91 4.66 33.75
N ASP A 7 -25.99 5.22 34.52
CA ASP A 7 -25.19 6.39 34.09
C ASP A 7 -24.14 6.00 33.04
N LEU A 8 -23.53 4.82 33.18
CA LEU A 8 -22.59 4.27 32.19
C LEU A 8 -23.28 3.98 30.85
N THR A 9 -24.50 3.44 30.84
CA THR A 9 -25.25 3.19 29.59
C THR A 9 -25.73 4.48 28.92
N LYS A 10 -26.09 5.51 29.70
CA LYS A 10 -26.47 6.82 29.15
C LYS A 10 -25.27 7.54 28.52
N SER A 11 -24.11 7.53 29.18
CA SER A 11 -22.88 8.12 28.65
C SER A 11 -22.38 7.37 27.41
N ALA A 12 -22.41 6.03 27.42
CA ALA A 12 -22.05 5.23 26.26
C ALA A 12 -22.97 5.48 25.05
N LYS A 13 -24.27 5.66 25.27
CA LYS A 13 -25.22 5.99 24.20
C LYS A 13 -25.01 7.42 23.64
N SER A 14 -24.55 8.36 24.46
CA SER A 14 -24.15 9.72 24.03
C SER A 14 -22.93 9.66 23.12
N VAL A 15 -21.86 8.96 23.57
CA VAL A 15 -20.62 8.80 22.80
C VAL A 15 -20.88 8.08 21.48
N TRP A 16 -21.77 7.07 21.44
CA TRP A 16 -22.16 6.40 20.20
C TRP A 16 -22.96 7.30 19.25
N SER A 17 -23.84 8.15 19.78
CA SER A 17 -24.60 9.12 18.99
C SER A 17 -23.71 10.21 18.40
N GLU A 18 -22.77 10.72 19.19
CA GLU A 18 -21.75 11.68 18.79
C GLU A 18 -20.80 11.07 17.74
N PHE A 19 -20.41 9.80 17.92
CA PHE A 19 -19.62 9.06 16.94
C PHE A 19 -20.39 8.86 15.63
N LYS A 20 -21.66 8.45 15.67
CA LYS A 20 -22.50 8.30 14.47
C LYS A 20 -22.65 9.64 13.73
N ALA A 21 -22.89 10.73 14.47
CA ALA A 21 -22.96 12.08 13.90
C ALA A 21 -21.62 12.55 13.32
N PHE A 22 -20.50 12.12 13.91
CA PHE A 22 -19.15 12.42 13.45
C PHE A 22 -18.82 11.69 12.14
N ILE A 23 -19.03 10.38 12.06
CA ILE A 23 -18.78 9.61 10.82
C ILE A 23 -19.76 9.97 9.70
N SER A 24 -20.97 10.42 10.03
CA SER A 24 -21.94 10.88 9.03
C SER A 24 -21.64 12.26 8.45
N ARG A 25 -20.62 12.98 8.94
CA ARG A 25 -20.07 14.15 8.23
C ARG A 25 -19.41 13.61 6.96
N GLY A 26 -20.14 13.69 5.84
CA GLY A 26 -19.85 12.96 4.59
C GLY A 26 -18.42 13.01 4.06
N ASN A 27 -17.61 14.00 4.44
CA ASN A 27 -16.21 14.09 4.03
C ASN A 27 -15.27 13.14 4.81
N ILE A 28 -15.62 12.71 6.04
CA ILE A 28 -14.74 11.90 6.90
C ILE A 28 -14.84 10.41 6.55
N LEU A 29 -16.04 9.92 6.25
CA LEU A 29 -16.26 8.50 5.93
C LEU A 29 -15.53 8.09 4.65
N ASP A 30 -15.60 8.92 3.61
CA ASP A 30 -14.96 8.63 2.33
C ASP A 30 -13.42 8.71 2.42
N MET A 31 -12.91 9.69 3.18
CA MET A 31 -11.49 9.77 3.54
C MET A 31 -11.02 8.54 4.33
N ALA A 32 -11.79 8.07 5.30
CA ALA A 32 -11.45 6.89 6.10
C ALA A 32 -11.47 5.60 5.27
N VAL A 33 -12.43 5.45 4.37
CA VAL A 33 -12.51 4.30 3.45
C VAL A 33 -11.29 4.29 2.51
N GLY A 34 -10.87 5.45 2.00
CA GLY A 34 -9.66 5.57 1.17
C GLY A 34 -8.38 5.08 1.87
N VAL A 35 -8.20 5.42 3.15
CA VAL A 35 -7.02 4.97 3.94
C VAL A 35 -7.05 3.47 4.19
N ILE A 36 -8.21 2.91 4.54
CA ILE A 36 -8.36 1.47 4.83
C ILE A 36 -8.15 0.65 3.55
N ILE A 37 -8.75 1.07 2.43
CA ILE A 37 -8.57 0.41 1.14
C ILE A 37 -7.12 0.55 0.66
N GLY A 38 -6.49 1.72 0.83
CA GLY A 38 -5.09 1.94 0.48
C GLY A 38 -4.14 1.01 1.24
N GLY A 39 -4.33 0.86 2.55
CA GLY A 39 -3.55 -0.07 3.37
C GLY A 39 -3.76 -1.54 2.97
N ALA A 40 -5.01 -1.95 2.76
CA ALA A 40 -5.33 -3.31 2.33
C ALA A 40 -4.81 -3.63 0.92
N PHE A 41 -4.91 -2.69 -0.02
CA PHE A 41 -4.41 -2.85 -1.38
C PHE A 41 -2.88 -3.02 -1.39
N ASN A 42 -2.16 -2.22 -0.60
CA ASN A 42 -0.71 -2.38 -0.47
C ASN A 42 -0.32 -3.76 0.10
N ALA A 43 -1.08 -4.29 1.06
CA ALA A 43 -0.86 -5.64 1.58
C ALA A 43 -1.06 -6.73 0.51
N ILE A 44 -2.09 -6.59 -0.34
CA ILE A 44 -2.34 -7.51 -1.47
C ILE A 44 -1.20 -7.44 -2.48
N VAL A 45 -0.78 -6.22 -2.85
CA VAL A 45 0.34 -6.01 -3.78
C VAL A 45 1.63 -6.61 -3.21
N THR A 46 1.88 -6.41 -1.91
CA THR A 46 3.05 -6.97 -1.22
C THR A 46 3.00 -8.50 -1.22
N ALA A 47 1.86 -9.11 -0.88
CA ALA A 47 1.70 -10.56 -0.88
C ALA A 47 1.92 -11.18 -2.27
N PHE A 48 1.34 -10.58 -3.32
CA PHE A 48 1.52 -11.04 -4.69
C PHE A 48 2.96 -10.84 -5.18
N THR A 49 3.58 -9.71 -4.82
CA THR A 49 5.00 -9.43 -5.11
C THR A 49 5.91 -10.46 -4.45
N SER A 50 5.66 -10.83 -3.19
CA SER A 50 6.42 -11.87 -2.48
C SER A 50 6.31 -13.23 -3.16
N ILE A 51 5.14 -13.60 -3.66
CA ILE A 51 4.93 -14.84 -4.42
C ILE A 51 5.72 -14.81 -5.73
N LEU A 52 5.65 -13.69 -6.47
CA LEU A 52 6.39 -13.54 -7.73
C LEU A 52 7.91 -13.49 -7.50
N MET A 53 8.39 -12.80 -6.47
CA MET A 53 9.80 -12.82 -6.07
C MET A 53 10.24 -14.25 -5.78
N SER A 54 9.48 -15.02 -4.99
CA SER A 54 9.82 -16.41 -4.68
C SER A 54 9.90 -17.30 -5.92
N ILE A 55 9.07 -17.07 -6.93
CA ILE A 55 9.10 -17.82 -8.20
C ILE A 55 10.28 -17.36 -9.06
N CYS A 56 10.51 -16.06 -9.16
CA CYS A 56 11.59 -15.49 -9.96
C CYS A 56 12.98 -15.79 -9.38
N THR A 57 13.13 -15.84 -8.05
CA THR A 57 14.40 -16.12 -7.37
C THR A 57 14.64 -17.61 -7.14
N TRP A 58 13.68 -18.48 -7.48
CA TRP A 58 13.83 -19.94 -7.33
C TRP A 58 15.04 -20.48 -8.12
N GLY A 59 15.42 -19.81 -9.22
CA GLY A 59 16.60 -20.15 -10.03
C GLY A 59 17.95 -19.70 -9.46
N VAL A 60 17.98 -18.96 -8.34
CA VAL A 60 19.22 -18.45 -7.72
C VAL A 60 19.24 -18.83 -6.21
N PRO A 61 19.57 -20.08 -5.86
CA PRO A 61 19.70 -20.49 -4.46
C PRO A 61 20.89 -19.75 -3.82
N GLY A 62 20.61 -18.90 -2.82
CA GLY A 62 21.59 -18.03 -2.15
C GLY A 62 21.45 -16.54 -2.48
N GLY A 63 20.68 -16.19 -3.51
CA GLY A 63 20.39 -14.81 -3.91
C GLY A 63 21.60 -14.02 -4.40
N LEU A 64 21.35 -12.79 -4.85
CA LEU A 64 22.40 -11.82 -5.20
C LEU A 64 23.04 -11.18 -3.96
N SER A 65 22.53 -11.49 -2.78
CA SER A 65 22.87 -10.87 -1.50
C SER A 65 24.34 -11.08 -1.07
N GLY A 66 25.07 -11.98 -1.70
CA GLY A 66 26.51 -12.19 -1.45
C GLY A 66 27.43 -11.21 -2.19
N LEU A 67 26.92 -10.42 -3.15
CA LEU A 67 27.72 -9.39 -3.81
C LEU A 67 27.80 -8.15 -2.91
N VAL A 68 28.76 -8.18 -2.00
CA VAL A 68 29.07 -7.10 -1.08
C VAL A 68 30.53 -6.73 -1.29
N THR A 69 30.78 -5.46 -1.59
CA THR A 69 32.14 -4.92 -1.70
C THR A 69 32.43 -4.05 -0.50
N VAL A 70 33.43 -4.43 0.29
CA VAL A 70 33.93 -3.60 1.39
C VAL A 70 35.01 -2.67 0.83
N LEU A 71 34.82 -1.38 1.01
CA LEU A 71 35.81 -0.38 0.64
C LEU A 71 36.94 -0.35 1.69
N PRO A 72 38.18 -0.06 1.27
CA PRO A 72 39.27 0.09 2.21
C PRO A 72 38.97 1.22 3.21
N PRO A 73 39.35 1.07 4.49
CA PRO A 73 39.02 2.03 5.52
C PRO A 73 39.74 3.36 5.25
N ALA A 74 38.96 4.43 5.04
CA ALA A 74 39.44 5.79 4.87
C ALA A 74 39.77 6.47 6.22
N SER A 75 39.32 5.92 7.35
CA SER A 75 39.65 6.41 8.70
C SER A 75 39.83 5.30 9.73
N ALA A 76 40.48 5.61 10.86
CA ALA A 76 40.73 4.67 11.96
C ALA A 76 39.45 4.05 12.51
N SER A 77 38.33 4.78 12.48
CA SER A 77 37.00 4.32 12.91
C SER A 77 36.36 3.29 11.97
N GLN A 78 36.87 3.15 10.74
CA GLN A 78 36.38 2.15 9.77
C GLN A 78 37.19 0.85 9.78
N ARG A 79 38.30 0.83 10.54
CA ARG A 79 39.10 -0.38 10.73
C ARG A 79 38.40 -1.27 11.72
N VAL A 80 38.42 -2.57 11.46
CA VAL A 80 37.95 -3.55 12.44
C VAL A 80 38.84 -3.45 13.67
N PRO A 81 38.27 -3.29 14.88
CA PRO A 81 39.04 -3.26 16.11
C PRO A 81 39.81 -4.58 16.25
N SER A 82 41.15 -4.49 16.26
CA SER A 82 42.05 -5.65 16.31
C SER A 82 42.12 -6.32 17.70
N ASP A 83 41.50 -5.69 18.69
CA ASP A 83 41.43 -6.05 20.10
C ASP A 83 40.19 -6.89 20.46
N ILE A 84 39.23 -7.06 19.53
CA ILE A 84 38.11 -7.96 19.75
C ILE A 84 38.58 -9.38 19.41
N THR A 85 38.92 -10.14 20.45
CA THR A 85 39.27 -11.56 20.37
C THR A 85 38.07 -12.41 20.75
N VAL A 86 37.67 -13.35 19.90
CA VAL A 86 36.65 -14.37 20.24
C VAL A 86 37.35 -15.72 20.19
N GLY A 87 37.47 -16.39 21.36
CA GLY A 87 38.16 -17.68 21.46
C GLY A 87 39.68 -17.64 21.25
N GLY A 88 40.31 -16.47 21.37
CA GLY A 88 41.76 -16.29 21.18
C GLY A 88 42.19 -15.98 19.74
N GLU A 89 41.27 -15.95 18.78
CA GLU A 89 41.51 -15.46 17.42
C GLU A 89 40.94 -14.05 17.23
N SER A 90 41.69 -13.19 16.53
CA SER A 90 41.27 -11.83 16.19
C SER A 90 40.14 -11.85 15.17
N LEU A 91 39.07 -11.09 15.40
CA LEU A 91 37.95 -11.01 14.46
C LEU A 91 38.41 -10.51 13.07
N LYS A 92 38.45 -11.38 12.05
CA LYS A 92 38.70 -10.97 10.66
C LYS A 92 37.42 -10.37 10.07
N GLN A 93 37.58 -9.41 9.14
CA GLN A 93 36.54 -8.56 8.56
C GLN A 93 35.28 -9.24 7.98
N VAL A 94 35.26 -10.56 7.83
CA VAL A 94 34.17 -11.31 7.19
C VAL A 94 33.97 -12.62 7.92
N TYR A 95 32.88 -12.73 8.69
CA TYR A 95 32.40 -14.01 9.19
C TYR A 95 31.28 -14.51 8.27
N THR A 96 31.45 -15.72 7.71
CA THR A 96 30.45 -16.39 6.87
C THR A 96 29.42 -17.07 7.76
N ALA A 97 28.13 -16.94 7.45
CA ALA A 97 27.03 -17.48 8.28
C ALA A 97 26.89 -19.01 8.27
N ILE A 98 27.94 -19.77 7.96
CA ILE A 98 27.90 -21.23 7.80
C ILE A 98 28.46 -21.98 9.02
N GLU A 99 29.24 -21.32 9.87
CA GLU A 99 29.60 -21.89 11.17
C GLU A 99 28.76 -21.23 12.25
N TRP A 100 27.87 -22.02 12.85
CA TRP A 100 27.38 -21.72 14.20
C TRP A 100 28.60 -21.77 15.12
N VAL A 101 29.32 -20.66 15.25
CA VAL A 101 30.22 -20.47 16.37
C VAL A 101 29.34 -20.65 17.59
N ASN A 102 29.54 -21.75 18.30
CA ASN A 102 28.91 -22.01 19.57
C ASN A 102 29.59 -21.06 20.58
N LEU A 103 29.20 -19.78 20.54
CA LEU A 103 29.59 -18.77 21.51
C LEU A 103 28.93 -19.14 22.83
N SER A 104 29.59 -20.04 23.55
CA SER A 104 29.24 -20.42 24.90
C SER A 104 29.18 -19.17 25.77
N GLN A 105 27.97 -18.88 26.26
CA GLN A 105 27.73 -18.35 27.60
C GLN A 105 28.12 -16.87 27.84
N GLU A 106 27.37 -15.91 27.28
CA GLU A 106 26.99 -14.67 27.98
C GLU A 106 25.91 -13.93 27.16
N ALA A 107 24.75 -13.62 27.76
CA ALA A 107 23.65 -12.93 27.07
C ALA A 107 24.00 -11.49 26.66
N ASP A 108 24.95 -10.85 27.36
CA ASP A 108 25.39 -9.46 27.12
C ASP A 108 26.49 -9.33 26.04
N PHE A 109 27.21 -10.41 25.74
CA PHE A 109 28.24 -10.40 24.69
C PHE A 109 27.62 -10.49 23.29
N ASN A 110 26.56 -11.28 23.16
CA ASN A 110 25.80 -11.42 21.92
C ASN A 110 25.16 -10.09 21.49
N THR A 111 24.68 -9.27 22.42
CA THR A 111 24.09 -7.95 22.13
C THR A 111 25.16 -6.91 21.78
N THR A 112 26.34 -6.97 22.42
CA THR A 112 27.45 -6.04 22.16
C THR A 112 28.13 -6.29 20.81
N ILE A 113 28.39 -7.55 20.44
CA ILE A 113 28.97 -7.89 19.13
C ILE A 113 27.92 -7.80 18.02
N ALA A 114 26.67 -8.22 18.23
CA ALA A 114 25.62 -8.04 17.23
C ALA A 114 25.34 -6.56 16.92
N GLY A 115 25.55 -5.66 17.87
CA GLY A 115 25.44 -4.21 17.63
C GLY A 115 26.61 -3.61 16.83
N MET A 116 27.74 -4.31 16.71
CA MET A 116 28.92 -3.83 15.98
C MET A 116 29.01 -4.37 14.55
N TYR A 117 28.22 -5.38 14.19
CA TYR A 117 28.22 -5.99 12.86
C TYR A 117 26.82 -6.03 12.26
N THR A 118 26.66 -5.54 11.03
CA THR A 118 25.40 -5.61 10.28
C THR A 118 25.47 -6.78 9.31
N LYS A 119 24.33 -7.46 9.14
CA LYS A 119 24.19 -8.55 8.17
C LYS A 119 23.96 -7.97 6.78
N HIS A 120 24.88 -8.23 5.87
CA HIS A 120 24.74 -7.92 4.45
C HIS A 120 24.71 -9.25 3.68
N GLY A 121 23.50 -9.65 3.29
CA GLY A 121 23.25 -10.96 2.69
C GLY A 121 23.54 -12.14 3.60
N ALA A 122 24.57 -12.94 3.26
CA ALA A 122 24.97 -14.13 4.00
C ALA A 122 26.18 -13.89 4.94
N SER A 123 26.72 -12.68 4.96
CA SER A 123 27.94 -12.33 5.70
C SER A 123 27.69 -11.18 6.67
N TYR A 124 28.37 -11.20 7.81
CA TYR A 124 28.35 -10.11 8.79
C TYR A 124 29.56 -9.21 8.58
N TYR A 125 29.32 -7.90 8.51
CA TYR A 125 30.34 -6.89 8.29
C TYR A 125 30.33 -5.85 9.40
N TYR A 126 31.50 -5.34 9.76
CA TYR A 126 31.65 -4.33 10.80
C TYR A 126 30.96 -3.02 10.41
N ASN A 127 30.19 -2.44 11.33
CA ASN A 127 29.36 -1.25 11.09
C ASN A 127 30.17 0.01 10.75
N GLY A 128 31.44 0.07 11.15
CA GLY A 128 32.32 1.17 10.75
C GLY A 128 32.85 1.02 9.32
N ALA A 129 32.79 -0.16 8.71
CA ALA A 129 33.30 -0.34 7.36
C ALA A 129 32.37 0.31 6.32
N ALA A 130 32.95 0.99 5.33
CA ALA A 130 32.19 1.48 4.19
C ALA A 130 31.91 0.29 3.24
N ILE A 131 30.65 -0.05 3.06
CA ILE A 131 30.21 -1.25 2.35
C ILE A 131 29.25 -0.87 1.24
N ILE A 132 29.36 -1.52 0.07
CA ILE A 132 28.42 -1.42 -1.04
C ILE A 132 27.74 -2.77 -1.24
N ASP A 133 26.42 -2.80 -1.00
CA ASP A 133 25.57 -3.99 -1.18
C ASP A 133 24.95 -4.05 -2.58
N TRP A 134 25.73 -4.49 -3.56
CA TRP A 134 25.22 -4.71 -4.91
C TRP A 134 24.07 -5.73 -4.95
N GLY A 135 24.11 -6.71 -4.05
CA GLY A 135 23.03 -7.67 -3.89
C GLY A 135 21.68 -7.05 -3.49
N ALA A 136 21.69 -6.15 -2.50
CA ALA A 136 20.48 -5.46 -2.06
C ALA A 136 19.96 -4.51 -3.15
N PHE A 137 20.87 -3.83 -3.85
CA PHE A 137 20.52 -2.93 -4.94
C PHE A 137 19.83 -3.65 -6.10
N ILE A 138 20.42 -4.73 -6.61
CA ILE A 138 19.81 -5.49 -7.72
C ILE A 138 18.49 -6.12 -7.28
N ASN A 139 18.42 -6.63 -6.04
CA ASN A 139 17.16 -7.13 -5.49
C ASN A 139 16.08 -6.05 -5.44
N ALA A 140 16.40 -4.81 -5.06
CA ALA A 140 15.46 -3.70 -5.06
C ALA A 140 14.98 -3.34 -6.49
N ILE A 141 15.85 -3.39 -7.49
CA ILE A 141 15.48 -3.18 -8.90
C ILE A 141 14.52 -4.28 -9.36
N ILE A 142 14.83 -5.55 -9.07
CA ILE A 142 13.97 -6.68 -9.42
C ILE A 142 12.61 -6.53 -8.74
N ALA A 143 12.59 -6.23 -7.44
CA ALA A 143 11.35 -6.01 -6.69
C ALA A 143 10.52 -4.86 -7.30
N PHE A 144 11.15 -3.76 -7.72
CA PHE A 144 10.47 -2.66 -8.40
C PHE A 144 9.82 -3.10 -9.73
N LEU A 145 10.54 -3.87 -10.56
CA LEU A 145 9.99 -4.40 -11.82
C LEU A 145 8.83 -5.36 -11.58
N ILE A 146 8.91 -6.19 -10.53
CA ILE A 146 7.82 -7.10 -10.15
C ILE A 146 6.60 -6.34 -9.64
N ILE A 147 6.77 -5.27 -8.84
CA ILE A 147 5.65 -4.43 -8.40
C ILE A 147 4.97 -3.78 -9.61
N ALA A 148 5.75 -3.26 -10.56
CA ALA A 148 5.20 -2.70 -11.80
C ALA A 148 4.39 -3.75 -12.59
N LEU A 149 4.93 -4.95 -12.76
CA LEU A 149 4.23 -6.07 -13.42
C LEU A 149 2.96 -6.48 -12.65
N THR A 150 3.03 -6.52 -11.32
CA THR A 150 1.92 -6.86 -10.43
C THR A 150 0.76 -5.88 -10.60
N LEU A 151 1.03 -4.58 -10.53
CA LEU A 151 0.02 -3.55 -10.73
C LEU A 151 -0.59 -3.63 -12.14
N PHE A 152 0.23 -3.91 -13.15
CA PHE A 152 -0.25 -4.14 -14.51
C PHE A 152 -1.22 -5.32 -14.62
N VAL A 153 -0.87 -6.48 -14.03
CA VAL A 153 -1.74 -7.67 -14.01
C VAL A 153 -3.03 -7.38 -13.26
N ILE A 154 -2.96 -6.72 -12.10
CA ILE A 154 -4.13 -6.37 -11.30
C ILE A 154 -5.09 -5.48 -12.13
N VAL A 155 -4.59 -4.41 -12.74
CA VAL A 155 -5.41 -3.52 -13.59
C VAL A 155 -6.01 -4.29 -14.78
N LYS A 156 -5.24 -5.19 -15.39
CA LYS A 156 -5.73 -6.01 -16.51
C LYS A 156 -6.81 -7.01 -16.08
N VAL A 157 -6.66 -7.65 -14.92
CA VAL A 157 -7.66 -8.54 -14.34
C VAL A 157 -8.94 -7.78 -14.00
N PHE A 158 -8.83 -6.59 -13.41
CA PHE A 158 -10.01 -5.75 -13.15
C PHE A 158 -10.73 -5.37 -14.44
N LYS A 159 -10.00 -4.92 -15.48
CA LYS A 159 -10.59 -4.62 -16.80
C LYS A 159 -11.24 -5.84 -17.45
N TYR A 160 -10.62 -7.01 -17.34
CA TYR A 160 -11.18 -8.25 -17.89
C TYR A 160 -12.43 -8.72 -17.12
N MET A 161 -12.41 -8.60 -15.80
CA MET A 161 -13.51 -9.02 -14.92
C MET A 161 -14.71 -8.08 -15.00
N SER A 162 -14.54 -6.78 -15.18
CA SER A 162 -15.65 -5.83 -15.29
C SER A 162 -16.51 -6.12 -16.52
N VAL A 163 -15.87 -6.28 -17.68
CA VAL A 163 -16.55 -6.59 -18.96
C VAL A 163 -17.30 -7.92 -18.89
N LYS A 164 -16.67 -8.96 -18.31
CA LYS A 164 -17.34 -10.25 -18.13
C LYS A 164 -18.51 -10.20 -17.15
N ARG A 165 -18.39 -9.45 -16.06
CA ARG A 165 -19.46 -9.27 -15.07
C ARG A 165 -20.66 -8.53 -15.64
N GLU A 166 -20.42 -7.54 -16.49
CA GLU A 166 -21.49 -6.79 -17.17
C GLU A 166 -22.28 -7.67 -18.14
N ALA A 167 -21.60 -8.49 -18.95
CA ALA A 167 -22.26 -9.43 -19.85
C ALA A 167 -23.09 -10.50 -19.11
N LEU A 168 -22.59 -10.99 -17.97
CA LEU A 168 -23.32 -11.97 -17.16
C LEU A 168 -24.55 -11.36 -16.48
N LYS A 169 -24.42 -10.14 -15.94
CA LYS A 169 -25.54 -9.38 -15.36
C LYS A 169 -26.60 -9.08 -16.41
N ALA A 170 -26.20 -8.66 -17.61
CA ALA A 170 -27.14 -8.39 -18.71
C ALA A 170 -27.94 -9.66 -19.08
N LYS A 171 -27.27 -10.80 -19.23
CA LYS A 171 -27.95 -12.08 -19.53
C LYS A 171 -28.87 -12.56 -18.40
N ALA A 172 -28.42 -12.47 -17.15
CA ALA A 172 -29.23 -12.84 -15.99
C ALA A 172 -30.44 -11.91 -15.81
N LEU A 173 -30.27 -10.63 -16.12
CA LEU A 173 -31.33 -9.63 -16.08
C LEU A 173 -32.34 -9.83 -17.21
N GLU A 174 -31.86 -10.17 -18.41
CA GLU A 174 -32.71 -10.51 -19.54
C GLU A 174 -33.52 -11.77 -19.25
N GLU A 175 -32.89 -12.81 -18.70
CA GLU A 175 -33.56 -14.03 -18.22
C GLU A 175 -34.58 -13.74 -17.09
N TYR A 176 -34.26 -12.82 -16.18
CA TYR A 176 -35.17 -12.34 -15.15
C TYR A 176 -36.43 -11.70 -15.77
N TYR A 177 -36.27 -10.81 -16.75
CA TYR A 177 -37.40 -10.20 -17.45
C TYR A 177 -38.17 -11.16 -18.36
N GLN A 178 -37.54 -12.21 -18.86
CA GLN A 178 -38.24 -13.29 -19.57
C GLN A 178 -39.14 -14.10 -18.61
N LYS A 179 -38.69 -14.31 -17.37
CA LYS A 179 -39.46 -15.01 -16.33
C LYS A 179 -40.48 -14.12 -15.64
N HIS A 180 -40.25 -12.80 -15.56
CA HIS A 180 -41.12 -11.81 -14.92
C HIS A 180 -41.40 -10.67 -15.91
N PRO A 181 -42.28 -10.90 -16.92
CA PRO A 181 -42.53 -9.97 -18.02
C PRO A 181 -43.06 -8.60 -17.55
N GLU A 182 -43.74 -8.58 -16.40
CA GLU A 182 -44.37 -7.38 -15.83
C GLU A 182 -43.39 -6.46 -15.08
N GLU A 183 -42.23 -6.98 -14.69
CA GLU A 183 -41.17 -6.22 -14.02
C GLU A 183 -40.09 -5.71 -14.99
N ARG A 184 -40.25 -5.99 -16.29
CA ARG A 184 -39.38 -5.41 -17.31
C ARG A 184 -39.50 -3.89 -17.23
N PRO A 185 -38.45 -3.15 -16.85
CA PRO A 185 -38.48 -1.71 -16.97
C PRO A 185 -38.67 -1.43 -18.45
N VAL A 186 -39.68 -0.62 -18.77
CA VAL A 186 -39.76 0.06 -20.05
C VAL A 186 -38.34 0.60 -20.30
N PRO A 187 -37.69 0.27 -21.44
CA PRO A 187 -36.38 0.82 -21.76
C PRO A 187 -36.43 2.30 -21.39
N PRO A 188 -35.52 2.81 -20.54
CA PRO A 188 -35.59 4.20 -20.13
C PRO A 188 -35.68 5.01 -21.42
N GLU A 189 -36.87 5.56 -21.68
CA GLU A 189 -37.06 6.53 -22.74
C GLU A 189 -35.96 7.54 -22.48
N PRO A 190 -35.06 7.78 -23.46
CA PRO A 190 -33.81 8.49 -23.23
C PRO A 190 -34.13 9.68 -22.34
N GLU A 191 -33.71 9.60 -21.06
CA GLU A 191 -34.04 10.65 -20.11
C GLU A 191 -33.61 11.94 -20.80
N PRO A 192 -34.51 12.91 -21.03
CA PRO A 192 -34.07 14.20 -21.55
C PRO A 192 -32.96 14.63 -20.60
N ALA A 193 -31.73 14.72 -21.13
CA ALA A 193 -30.52 14.86 -20.36
C ALA A 193 -30.80 15.87 -19.26
N LYS A 194 -30.65 15.47 -17.98
CA LYS A 194 -30.85 16.39 -16.86
C LYS A 194 -30.06 17.66 -17.21
N PRO A 195 -30.72 18.83 -17.26
CA PRO A 195 -30.17 19.99 -17.92
C PRO A 195 -28.80 20.25 -17.31
N THR A 196 -27.80 20.25 -18.19
CA THR A 196 -26.41 20.38 -17.76
C THR A 196 -26.28 21.76 -17.12
N GLN A 197 -25.39 21.94 -16.14
CA GLN A 197 -25.24 23.24 -15.47
C GLN A 197 -25.01 24.38 -16.48
N GLU A 198 -24.40 24.07 -17.63
CA GLU A 198 -24.22 25.00 -18.74
C GLU A 198 -25.54 25.45 -19.39
N GLU A 199 -26.52 24.56 -19.55
CA GLU A 199 -27.89 24.87 -20.04
C GLU A 199 -28.68 25.69 -19.00
N LEU A 200 -28.49 25.41 -17.71
CA LEU A 200 -29.09 26.21 -16.63
C LEU A 200 -28.46 27.61 -16.56
N LEU A 201 -27.14 27.73 -16.70
CA LEU A 201 -26.44 29.02 -16.70
C LEU A 201 -26.77 29.85 -17.94
N THR A 202 -26.95 29.21 -19.11
CA THR A 202 -27.42 29.91 -20.32
C THR A 202 -28.88 30.31 -20.21
N ALA A 203 -29.76 29.45 -19.68
CA ALA A 203 -31.15 29.81 -19.40
C ALA A 203 -31.24 30.99 -18.41
N ILE A 204 -30.43 30.99 -17.34
CA ILE A 204 -30.37 32.11 -16.37
C ILE A 204 -29.79 33.37 -17.02
N LEU A 205 -28.74 33.26 -17.85
CA LEU A 205 -28.16 34.41 -18.58
C LEU A 205 -29.17 35.01 -19.57
N GLU A 206 -29.92 34.17 -20.27
CA GLU A 206 -30.95 34.57 -21.23
C GLU A 206 -32.14 35.22 -20.52
N GLU A 207 -32.55 34.69 -19.36
CA GLU A 207 -33.58 35.27 -18.51
C GLU A 207 -33.13 36.60 -17.87
N LEU A 208 -31.86 36.74 -17.48
CA LEU A 208 -31.30 38.01 -17.02
C LEU A 208 -31.17 39.04 -18.14
N LYS A 209 -30.86 38.62 -19.38
CA LYS A 209 -30.81 39.52 -20.54
C LYS A 209 -32.22 39.94 -21.01
N LYS A 210 -33.22 39.09 -20.78
CA LYS A 210 -34.64 39.38 -21.03
C LYS A 210 -35.26 40.25 -19.93
N GLY A 211 -34.83 40.09 -18.68
CA GLY A 211 -35.23 40.91 -17.53
C GLY A 211 -34.49 42.25 -17.44
N ASN A 212 -33.25 42.31 -17.92
CA ASN A 212 -32.49 43.55 -18.05
C ASN A 212 -32.72 44.14 -19.44
N GLY A 213 -33.92 44.71 -19.61
CA GLY A 213 -34.28 45.47 -20.79
C GLY A 213 -33.14 46.41 -21.21
N ASP A 214 -32.81 46.30 -22.49
CA ASP A 214 -32.08 47.24 -23.33
C ASP A 214 -31.77 48.59 -22.64
N PRO A 215 -30.48 48.98 -22.46
CA PRO A 215 -30.16 50.37 -22.25
C PRO A 215 -30.50 51.10 -23.55
N THR A 216 -31.77 51.49 -23.70
CA THR A 216 -32.26 52.22 -24.86
C THR A 216 -31.33 53.40 -25.15
N PRO A 217 -30.83 53.56 -26.38
CA PRO A 217 -30.31 54.84 -26.83
C PRO A 217 -31.52 55.76 -27.04
N LYS A 218 -31.78 56.65 -26.08
CA LYS A 218 -32.66 57.80 -26.30
C LYS A 218 -31.80 59.00 -26.69
N GLN A 219 -32.08 59.48 -27.92
CA GLN A 219 -31.78 60.77 -28.55
C GLN A 219 -30.86 61.74 -27.81
#